data_AF-A0A533I4P9-F1
#
_entry.id   AF-A0A533I4P9-F1
#
_cell.length_a   1.000
_cell.length_b   1.000
_cell.length_c   1.000
_cell.angle_alpha   90.00
_cell.angle_beta   90.00
_cell.angle_gamma   90.00
#
_symmetry.space_group_name_H-M   'P 1'
#
loop_
_entity.id
_entity.type
_entity.pdbx_description
1 polymer ?
#
loop_
_entity_poly.entity_id
_entity_poly.type
_entity_poly.pdbx_seq_one_letter_code
_entity_poly.pdbx_strand_id
1 'polypeptide(L)'
;MRAASIAAVALLLAGCAWNSGHHGSYATVAAPSDAQAMATDSLAELVKLYPPAISRVAIDPAANDDGFGSALADGLRRRGYAVVEASGKRGGDATALPLRYVVDQPTPGFYRVMLTVAGQSLTRGYTIGEAGVAPSAGWALNLSGASPELVERATRPDLPPDAQQVQAELAAVDAGVAPQAALVPAAAPLRASGYREPSNVVSVPVPPSAPSYTAQRAVDARDAEIADADARVRQMAAKVAEYQEADTAVRTMSAKVAKMQGELARAKARRSAAAAGWRVQFAAFRTDRVARQYWRTLTTKRPSLAALTPRFPRSSKGVTFVQAGPYRTVAFARAVCGGLKATACIVVKA
;
A
#
# COMPACT_ATOMS: atom_id res chain seq x y z
N MET A 1 40.43 -35.46 -1.04
CA MET A 1 39.94 -34.30 -1.82
C MET A 1 38.43 -34.33 -2.12
N ARG A 2 37.80 -35.48 -2.40
CA ARG A 2 36.34 -35.55 -2.71
C ARG A 2 35.40 -35.23 -1.53
N ALA A 3 35.82 -35.51 -0.29
CA ALA A 3 35.01 -35.20 0.91
C ALA A 3 34.93 -33.69 1.23
N ALA A 4 35.97 -32.92 0.89
CA ALA A 4 36.00 -31.48 1.13
C ALA A 4 35.05 -30.71 0.20
N SER A 5 34.85 -31.21 -1.02
CA SER A 5 33.93 -30.61 -2.01
C SER A 5 32.46 -30.80 -1.64
N ILE A 6 32.10 -31.92 -1.00
CA ILE A 6 30.73 -32.20 -0.58
C ILE A 6 30.35 -31.34 0.64
N ALA A 7 31.28 -31.14 1.58
CA ALA A 7 31.07 -30.25 2.73
C ALA A 7 30.89 -28.78 2.31
N ALA A 8 31.66 -28.30 1.33
CA ALA A 8 31.53 -26.93 0.82
C ALA A 8 30.20 -26.68 0.09
N VAL A 9 29.69 -27.67 -0.65
CA VAL A 9 28.37 -27.57 -1.32
C VAL A 9 27.22 -27.61 -0.31
N ALA A 10 27.33 -28.39 0.77
CA ALA A 10 26.33 -28.42 1.84
C ALA A 10 26.24 -27.08 2.62
N LEU A 11 27.37 -26.41 2.85
CA LEU A 11 27.42 -25.09 3.48
C LEU A 11 26.83 -23.97 2.60
N LEU A 12 26.98 -24.07 1.27
CA LEU A 12 26.37 -23.11 0.34
C LEU A 12 24.85 -23.29 0.18
N LEU A 13 24.33 -24.51 0.35
CA LEU A 13 22.88 -24.79 0.28
C LEU A 13 22.13 -24.43 1.58
N ALA A 14 22.81 -24.42 2.74
CA ALA A 14 22.21 -23.99 4.00
C ALA A 14 21.93 -22.48 4.07
N GLY A 15 22.57 -21.67 3.22
CA GLY A 15 22.33 -20.22 3.11
C GLY A 15 20.99 -19.84 2.47
N CYS A 16 20.37 -20.74 1.70
CA CYS A 16 19.09 -20.46 1.03
C CYS A 16 17.85 -20.73 1.90
N ALA A 17 18.00 -21.35 3.07
CA ALA A 17 16.91 -21.56 4.04
C ALA A 17 17.02 -20.67 5.29
N TRP A 18 18.08 -19.86 5.43
CA TRP A 18 18.32 -19.05 6.63
C TRP A 18 17.52 -17.74 6.66
N ASN A 19 16.90 -17.32 5.55
CA ASN A 19 16.10 -16.09 5.49
C ASN A 19 14.57 -16.30 5.63
N SER A 20 14.11 -17.50 5.97
CA SER A 20 12.68 -17.79 6.12
C SER A 20 12.12 -17.58 7.55
N GLY A 21 12.87 -16.95 8.46
CA GLY A 21 12.54 -16.94 9.89
C GLY A 21 12.32 -15.60 10.58
N HIS A 22 12.73 -14.46 9.99
CA HIS A 22 12.64 -13.18 10.71
C HIS A 22 11.55 -12.30 10.10
N HIS A 23 10.53 -12.02 10.90
CA HIS A 23 9.45 -11.08 10.64
C HIS A 23 9.44 -10.09 11.81
N GLY A 24 9.18 -8.80 11.55
CA GLY A 24 9.37 -7.72 12.53
C GLY A 24 10.05 -6.49 11.93
N SER A 25 10.35 -5.50 12.77
CA SER A 25 11.06 -4.29 12.37
C SER A 25 12.58 -4.52 12.29
N TYR A 26 13.16 -4.25 11.12
CA TYR A 26 14.59 -4.24 10.84
C TYR A 26 15.19 -2.84 10.93
N ALA A 27 14.36 -1.83 11.18
CA ALA A 27 14.78 -0.46 11.43
C ALA A 27 14.38 -0.03 12.84
N THR A 28 15.28 0.65 13.54
CA THR A 28 14.87 1.41 14.72
C THR A 28 14.04 2.59 14.24
N VAL A 29 12.72 2.48 14.41
CA VAL A 29 11.84 3.64 14.31
C VAL A 29 12.16 4.50 15.53
N ALA A 30 12.73 5.69 15.31
CA ALA A 30 13.39 6.46 16.35
C ALA A 30 12.45 6.94 17.47
N ALA A 31 11.17 7.19 17.16
CA ALA A 31 10.17 7.61 18.12
C ALA A 31 8.98 6.62 18.19
N PRO A 32 8.49 6.28 19.39
CA PRO A 32 7.28 5.46 19.56
C PRO A 32 6.03 6.04 18.88
N SER A 33 5.90 7.37 18.85
CA SER A 33 4.81 8.07 18.17
C SER A 33 4.80 7.82 16.65
N ASP A 34 5.98 7.69 16.05
CA ASP A 34 6.13 7.43 14.62
C ASP A 34 5.73 5.99 14.28
N ALA A 35 6.17 5.05 15.12
CA ALA A 35 5.76 3.65 15.00
C ALA A 35 4.23 3.50 15.13
N GLN A 36 3.63 4.23 16.07
CA GLN A 36 2.18 4.26 16.26
C GLN A 36 1.46 4.87 15.06
N ALA A 37 1.94 5.98 14.50
CA ALA A 37 1.34 6.61 13.32
C ALA A 37 1.36 5.68 12.10
N MET A 38 2.51 5.01 11.85
CA MET A 38 2.61 4.01 10.77
C MET A 38 1.71 2.80 11.01
N ALA A 39 1.59 2.33 12.26
CA ALA A 39 0.72 1.21 12.60
C ALA A 39 -0.77 1.56 12.46
N THR A 40 -1.18 2.76 12.86
CA THR A 40 -2.54 3.27 12.68
C THR A 40 -2.93 3.35 11.20
N ASP A 41 -2.04 3.89 10.36
CA ASP A 41 -2.26 3.96 8.91
C ASP A 41 -2.31 2.56 8.27
N SER A 42 -1.44 1.65 8.72
CA SER A 42 -1.45 0.23 8.33
C SER A 42 -2.75 -0.47 8.68
N LEU A 43 -3.28 -0.22 9.87
CA LEU A 43 -4.55 -0.77 10.34
C LEU A 43 -5.72 -0.27 9.49
N ALA A 44 -5.74 1.02 9.13
CA ALA A 44 -6.80 1.59 8.32
C ALA A 44 -6.93 0.85 6.97
N GLU A 45 -5.80 0.54 6.33
CA GLU A 45 -5.80 -0.22 5.07
C GLU A 45 -6.18 -1.69 5.28
N LEU A 46 -5.71 -2.32 6.37
CA LEU A 46 -6.11 -3.69 6.72
C LEU A 46 -7.61 -3.83 6.93
N VAL A 47 -8.24 -2.88 7.61
CA VAL A 47 -9.69 -2.87 7.86
C VAL A 47 -10.48 -2.79 6.56
N LYS A 48 -10.01 -1.99 5.60
CA LYS A 48 -10.62 -1.87 4.27
C LYS A 48 -10.60 -3.20 3.51
N LEU A 49 -9.46 -3.89 3.51
CA LEU A 49 -9.28 -5.10 2.69
C LEU A 49 -9.75 -6.39 3.38
N TYR A 50 -9.60 -6.45 4.69
CA TYR A 50 -9.87 -7.61 5.54
C TYR A 50 -10.74 -7.20 6.73
N PRO A 51 -12.05 -6.92 6.57
CA PRO A 51 -12.89 -6.44 7.67
C PRO A 51 -12.98 -7.46 8.83
N PRO A 52 -13.03 -7.00 10.10
CA PRO A 52 -12.97 -7.87 11.28
C PRO A 52 -14.16 -8.85 11.39
N ALA A 53 -15.34 -8.48 10.86
CA ALA A 53 -16.54 -9.30 10.93
C ALA A 53 -16.48 -10.59 10.10
N ILE A 54 -15.64 -10.61 9.05
CA ILE A 54 -15.55 -11.73 8.08
C ILE A 54 -14.14 -12.29 7.93
N SER A 55 -13.16 -11.70 8.62
CA SER A 55 -11.77 -12.16 8.59
C SER A 55 -11.22 -12.26 9.99
N ARG A 56 -10.59 -13.40 10.29
CA ARG A 56 -9.77 -13.59 11.49
C ARG A 56 -8.33 -13.40 11.08
N VAL A 57 -7.56 -12.64 11.85
CA VAL A 57 -6.16 -12.33 11.51
C VAL A 57 -5.28 -12.70 12.69
N ALA A 58 -4.29 -13.56 12.47
CA ALA A 58 -3.31 -13.96 13.47
C ALA A 58 -1.97 -13.29 13.20
N ILE A 59 -1.43 -12.56 14.17
CA ILE A 59 -0.06 -12.06 14.14
C ILE A 59 0.80 -12.93 15.03
N ASP A 60 1.98 -13.31 14.55
CA ASP A 60 2.99 -14.03 15.33
C ASP A 60 3.57 -13.13 16.44
N PRO A 61 3.49 -13.49 17.72
CA PRO A 61 4.12 -12.76 18.83
C PRO A 61 5.61 -12.60 18.69
N ALA A 62 6.30 -13.56 18.07
CA ALA A 62 7.74 -13.50 17.85
C ALA A 62 8.12 -12.42 16.84
N ALA A 63 7.14 -11.89 16.09
CA ALA A 63 7.31 -10.74 15.21
C ALA A 63 6.85 -9.42 15.85
N ASN A 64 6.36 -9.39 17.10
CA ASN A 64 5.72 -8.21 17.73
C ASN A 64 6.54 -7.58 18.88
N ASP A 65 7.86 -7.80 18.93
CA ASP A 65 8.71 -7.29 20.02
C ASP A 65 9.16 -5.82 19.83
N ASP A 66 8.73 -5.17 18.74
CA ASP A 66 9.03 -3.78 18.45
C ASP A 66 7.80 -2.84 18.58
N GLY A 67 8.08 -1.53 18.59
CA GLY A 67 7.07 -0.49 18.80
C GLY A 67 5.99 -0.44 17.71
N PHE A 68 6.31 -0.84 16.47
CA PHE A 68 5.32 -0.90 15.39
C PHE A 68 4.44 -2.14 15.57
N GLY A 69 5.04 -3.31 15.81
CA GLY A 69 4.31 -4.56 16.06
C GLY A 69 3.33 -4.46 17.23
N SER A 70 3.79 -3.89 18.34
CA SER A 70 2.96 -3.66 19.52
C SER A 70 1.77 -2.75 19.21
N ALA A 71 2.01 -1.60 18.56
CA ALA A 71 0.96 -0.67 18.19
C ALA A 71 -0.06 -1.28 17.20
N LEU A 72 0.41 -2.09 16.25
CA LEU A 72 -0.43 -2.78 15.27
C LEU A 72 -1.31 -3.84 15.93
N ALA A 73 -0.72 -4.67 16.80
CA ALA A 73 -1.44 -5.71 17.53
C ALA A 73 -2.55 -5.10 18.41
N ASP A 74 -2.25 -4.03 19.12
CA ASP A 74 -3.22 -3.32 19.95
C ASP A 74 -4.34 -2.68 19.13
N GLY A 75 -4.01 -2.09 17.98
CA GLY A 75 -4.98 -1.55 17.04
C GLY A 75 -5.95 -2.61 16.50
N LEU A 76 -5.41 -3.78 16.12
CA LEU A 76 -6.22 -4.91 15.67
C LEU A 76 -7.14 -5.45 16.77
N ARG A 77 -6.66 -5.58 18.01
CA ARG A 77 -7.51 -5.97 19.16
C ARG A 77 -8.65 -4.99 19.38
N ARG A 78 -8.36 -3.68 19.40
CA ARG A 78 -9.38 -2.64 19.55
C ARG A 78 -10.44 -2.68 18.46
N ARG A 79 -10.07 -3.13 17.25
CA ARG A 79 -11.00 -3.26 16.12
C ARG A 79 -11.73 -4.60 16.06
N GLY A 80 -11.50 -5.49 17.03
CA GLY A 80 -12.22 -6.76 17.17
C GLY A 80 -11.61 -7.92 16.39
N TYR A 81 -10.37 -7.80 15.89
CA TYR A 81 -9.65 -8.94 15.33
C TYR A 81 -9.21 -9.91 16.44
N ALA A 82 -9.32 -11.21 16.16
CA ALA A 82 -8.79 -12.25 17.02
C ALA A 82 -7.27 -12.36 16.85
N VAL A 83 -6.51 -11.52 17.56
CA VAL A 83 -5.04 -11.57 17.59
C VAL A 83 -4.60 -12.77 18.41
N VAL A 84 -4.33 -13.90 17.73
CA VAL A 84 -3.81 -15.11 18.37
C VAL A 84 -2.32 -14.94 18.62
N GLU A 85 -1.95 -14.76 19.88
CA GLU A 85 -0.56 -14.79 20.27
C GLU A 85 -0.09 -16.26 20.28
N ALA A 86 0.52 -16.71 19.18
CA ALA A 86 1.03 -18.07 19.04
C ALA A 86 2.13 -18.37 20.09
N SER A 87 1.71 -18.82 21.27
CA SER A 87 2.60 -19.28 22.33
C SER A 87 3.16 -20.67 21.97
N GLY A 88 4.13 -20.76 21.05
CA GLY A 88 5.07 -21.88 20.87
C GLY A 88 4.55 -23.31 20.68
N LYS A 89 3.25 -23.59 20.78
CA LYS A 89 2.64 -24.91 20.60
C LYS A 89 1.77 -24.89 19.35
N ARG A 90 2.07 -25.81 18.43
CA ARG A 90 1.30 -26.08 17.21
C ARG A 90 -0.18 -26.24 17.56
N GLY A 91 -0.95 -25.21 17.26
CA GLY A 91 -2.38 -25.12 17.49
C GLY A 91 -2.90 -23.72 17.17
N GLY A 92 -2.32 -23.04 16.18
CA GLY A 92 -2.91 -21.81 15.65
C GLY A 92 -4.25 -22.13 15.00
N ASP A 93 -5.24 -21.27 15.21
CA ASP A 93 -6.54 -21.38 14.53
C ASP A 93 -6.29 -21.43 13.02
N ALA A 94 -6.51 -22.59 12.39
CA ALA A 94 -6.29 -22.81 10.97
C ALA A 94 -7.20 -21.94 10.08
N THR A 95 -8.23 -21.30 10.68
CA THR A 95 -9.13 -20.38 10.00
C THR A 95 -8.68 -18.92 10.08
N ALA A 96 -7.65 -18.60 10.88
CA ALA A 96 -7.08 -17.26 10.97
C ALA A 96 -6.06 -17.02 9.85
N LEU A 97 -6.23 -15.89 9.15
CA LEU A 97 -5.31 -15.42 8.12
C LEU A 97 -4.00 -15.00 8.79
N PRO A 98 -2.86 -15.57 8.41
CA PRO A 98 -1.58 -15.15 8.96
C PRO A 98 -1.27 -13.74 8.46
N LEU A 99 -1.06 -12.80 9.39
CA LEU A 99 -0.53 -11.46 9.15
C LEU A 99 0.93 -11.42 9.60
N ARG A 100 1.79 -11.03 8.66
CA ARG A 100 3.22 -10.78 8.89
C ARG A 100 3.52 -9.36 8.48
N TYR A 101 4.55 -8.77 9.07
CA TYR A 101 5.03 -7.48 8.65
C TYR A 101 6.55 -7.40 8.62
N VAL A 102 7.04 -6.43 7.84
CA VAL A 102 8.43 -6.01 7.79
C VAL A 102 8.42 -4.48 7.80
N VAL A 103 9.16 -3.88 8.73
CA VAL A 103 9.48 -2.44 8.69
C VAL A 103 10.97 -2.30 8.44
N ASP A 104 11.36 -1.62 7.37
CA ASP A 104 12.77 -1.35 7.07
C ASP A 104 13.00 0.12 6.70
N GLN A 105 14.28 0.51 6.62
CA GLN A 105 14.71 1.85 6.24
C GLN A 105 15.63 1.77 5.01
N PRO A 106 15.08 1.71 3.78
CA PRO A 106 15.88 1.58 2.56
C PRO A 106 16.88 2.72 2.36
N THR A 107 16.53 3.92 2.81
CA THR A 107 17.41 5.11 2.83
C THR A 107 17.14 5.91 4.11
N PRO A 108 18.13 6.63 4.67
CA PRO A 108 17.93 7.42 5.88
C PRO A 108 16.71 8.37 5.77
N GLY A 109 15.87 8.37 6.79
CA GLY A 109 14.64 9.18 6.84
C GLY A 109 13.47 8.65 6.01
N PHE A 110 13.66 7.54 5.29
CA PHE A 110 12.60 6.86 4.53
C PHE A 110 12.38 5.45 5.07
N TYR A 111 11.21 5.23 5.64
CA TYR A 111 10.79 3.93 6.16
C TYR A 111 9.85 3.27 5.17
N ARG A 112 9.82 1.95 5.17
CA ARG A 112 8.87 1.18 4.38
C ARG A 112 8.24 0.11 5.26
N VAL A 113 6.92 0.07 5.23
CA VAL A 113 6.11 -0.98 5.85
C VAL A 113 5.64 -1.92 4.75
N MET A 114 5.81 -3.21 4.97
CA MET A 114 5.28 -4.27 4.13
C MET A 114 4.46 -5.23 5.01
N LEU A 115 3.16 -5.29 4.77
CA LEU A 115 2.25 -6.23 5.40
C LEU A 115 2.01 -7.39 4.44
N THR A 116 1.95 -8.61 4.97
CA THR A 116 1.59 -9.81 4.21
C THR A 116 0.44 -10.53 4.91
N VAL A 117 -0.70 -10.65 4.24
CA VAL A 117 -1.90 -11.35 4.74
C VAL A 117 -2.30 -12.44 3.77
N ALA A 118 -2.29 -13.69 4.21
CA ALA A 118 -2.72 -14.85 3.40
C ALA A 118 -2.06 -14.90 2.00
N GLY A 119 -0.79 -14.52 1.91
CA GLY A 119 0.00 -14.51 0.67
C GLY A 119 -0.12 -13.23 -0.17
N GLN A 120 -0.99 -12.29 0.21
CA GLN A 120 -1.11 -10.97 -0.42
C GLN A 120 -0.28 -9.95 0.32
N SER A 121 0.28 -8.97 -0.40
CA SER A 121 1.14 -7.96 0.22
C SER A 121 0.65 -6.54 -0.03
N LEU A 122 0.76 -5.73 1.02
CA LEU A 122 0.48 -4.30 1.03
C LEU A 122 1.77 -3.60 1.41
N THR A 123 2.25 -2.68 0.58
CA THR A 123 3.50 -1.95 0.85
C THR A 123 3.27 -0.45 0.77
N ARG A 124 3.81 0.28 1.76
CA ARG A 124 3.80 1.74 1.76
C ARG A 124 5.12 2.30 2.28
N GLY A 125 5.55 3.41 1.68
CA GLY A 125 6.70 4.20 2.12
C GLY A 125 6.26 5.36 3.01
N TYR A 126 7.12 5.73 3.94
CA TYR A 126 6.93 6.82 4.90
C TYR A 126 8.20 7.67 4.97
N THR A 127 8.03 8.97 5.09
CA THR A 127 9.09 9.91 5.42
C THR A 127 8.86 10.45 6.82
N ILE A 128 9.91 10.53 7.63
CA ILE A 128 9.85 11.13 8.96
C ILE A 128 10.49 12.52 8.88
N GLY A 129 9.72 13.55 9.27
CA GLY A 129 10.18 14.94 9.34
C GLY A 129 9.77 15.60 10.66
N GLU A 130 9.91 16.92 10.75
CA GLU A 130 9.60 17.68 11.98
C GLU A 130 8.11 17.61 12.38
N ALA A 131 7.22 17.43 11.40
CA ALA A 131 5.78 17.25 11.61
C ALA A 131 5.37 15.81 11.95
N GLY A 132 6.34 14.89 12.08
CA GLY A 132 6.11 13.46 12.31
C GLY A 132 6.11 12.63 11.02
N VAL A 133 5.48 11.46 11.08
CA VAL A 133 5.39 10.51 9.97
C VAL A 133 4.42 11.00 8.89
N ALA A 134 4.87 11.00 7.64
CA ALA A 134 4.01 11.23 6.49
C ALA A 134 4.15 10.10 5.45
N PRO A 135 3.04 9.59 4.88
CA PRO A 135 3.13 8.59 3.81
C PRO A 135 3.65 9.21 2.51
N SER A 136 4.59 8.53 1.85
CA SER A 136 5.21 9.03 0.61
C SER A 136 4.35 8.79 -0.65
N ALA A 137 3.41 7.85 -0.59
CA ALA A 137 2.52 7.45 -1.68
C ALA A 137 1.28 6.73 -1.13
N GLY A 138 0.35 6.34 -2.00
CA GLY A 138 -0.71 5.39 -1.65
C GLY A 138 -0.16 3.97 -1.45
N TRP A 139 -1.00 3.05 -0.96
CA TRP A 139 -0.64 1.65 -0.80
C TRP A 139 -0.40 0.96 -2.14
N ALA A 140 0.75 0.30 -2.27
CA ALA A 140 1.03 -0.62 -3.36
C ALA A 140 0.51 -2.01 -2.97
N LEU A 141 -0.45 -2.52 -3.72
CA LEU A 141 -1.08 -3.81 -3.46
C LEU A 141 -0.59 -4.86 -4.46
N ASN A 142 -0.14 -6.01 -3.96
CA ASN A 142 0.03 -7.22 -4.74
C ASN A 142 -1.00 -8.23 -4.28
N LEU A 143 -2.03 -8.41 -5.12
CA LEU A 143 -3.20 -9.26 -4.90
C LEU A 143 -3.15 -10.53 -5.77
N SER A 144 -1.94 -11.00 -6.10
CA SER A 144 -1.77 -12.18 -6.95
C SER A 144 -2.37 -13.42 -6.28
N GLY A 145 -3.34 -14.06 -6.93
CA GLY A 145 -4.07 -15.20 -6.35
C GLY A 145 -5.08 -14.82 -5.27
N ALA A 146 -5.42 -13.53 -5.14
CA ALA A 146 -6.51 -13.07 -4.29
C ALA A 146 -7.88 -13.56 -4.81
N SER A 147 -8.84 -13.68 -3.90
CA SER A 147 -10.22 -13.95 -4.29
C SER A 147 -10.84 -12.74 -5.01
N PRO A 148 -11.83 -12.95 -5.90
CA PRO A 148 -12.50 -11.84 -6.60
C PRO A 148 -13.06 -10.78 -5.66
N GLU A 149 -13.56 -11.17 -4.48
CA GLU A 149 -14.12 -10.26 -3.48
C GLU A 149 -13.05 -9.36 -2.87
N LEU A 150 -11.83 -9.89 -2.66
CA LEU A 150 -10.71 -9.09 -2.16
C LEU A 150 -10.23 -8.08 -3.21
N VAL A 151 -10.19 -8.49 -4.49
CA VAL A 151 -9.87 -7.60 -5.61
C VAL A 151 -10.93 -6.49 -5.73
N GLU A 152 -12.22 -6.84 -5.65
CA GLU A 152 -13.32 -5.87 -5.70
C GLU A 152 -13.19 -4.83 -4.58
N ARG A 153 -12.99 -5.26 -3.33
CA ARG A 153 -12.79 -4.35 -2.17
C ARG A 153 -11.59 -3.42 -2.35
N ALA A 154 -10.50 -3.90 -2.93
CA ALA A 154 -9.31 -3.10 -3.19
C ALA A 154 -9.56 -2.02 -4.26
N THR A 155 -10.40 -2.31 -5.25
CA THR A 155 -10.67 -1.43 -6.41
C THR A 155 -11.86 -0.50 -6.27
N ARG A 156 -12.68 -0.63 -5.21
CA ARG A 156 -13.81 0.29 -5.01
C ARG A 156 -13.32 1.72 -4.72
N PRO A 157 -13.84 2.73 -5.44
CA PRO A 157 -13.54 4.14 -5.18
C PRO A 157 -14.26 4.67 -3.92
N ASP A 158 -15.33 4.00 -3.49
CA ASP A 158 -16.18 4.43 -2.38
C ASP A 158 -15.74 3.65 -1.14
N LEU A 159 -15.22 4.37 -0.14
CA LEU A 159 -15.06 3.83 1.21
C LEU A 159 -16.43 3.32 1.66
N PRO A 160 -16.55 2.06 2.11
CA PRO A 160 -17.78 1.64 2.74
C PRO A 160 -18.02 2.55 3.97
N PRO A 161 -19.28 2.85 4.32
CA PRO A 161 -19.63 3.85 5.34
C PRO A 161 -18.98 3.58 6.71
N ASP A 162 -18.65 2.32 6.98
CA ASP A 162 -17.84 1.88 8.12
C ASP A 162 -16.41 2.43 8.10
N ALA A 163 -15.79 2.63 6.93
CA ALA A 163 -14.43 3.15 6.82
C ALA A 163 -14.33 4.68 6.98
N GLN A 164 -15.38 5.43 6.57
CA GLN A 164 -15.51 6.86 6.94
C GLN A 164 -15.82 7.01 8.43
N GLN A 165 -16.69 6.16 8.97
CA GLN A 165 -16.95 6.08 10.39
C GLN A 165 -15.69 5.67 11.18
N VAL A 166 -14.83 4.82 10.63
CA VAL A 166 -13.51 4.47 11.18
C VAL A 166 -12.59 5.67 11.25
N GLN A 167 -12.51 6.50 10.20
CA GLN A 167 -11.70 7.72 10.24
C GLN A 167 -12.24 8.75 11.24
N ALA A 168 -13.57 8.86 11.38
CA ALA A 168 -14.19 9.71 12.38
C ALA A 168 -14.01 9.18 13.82
N GLU A 169 -14.11 7.86 14.03
CA GLU A 169 -13.91 7.20 15.33
C GLU A 169 -12.44 7.23 15.74
N LEU A 170 -11.49 7.06 14.81
CA LEU A 170 -10.06 7.23 15.09
C LEU A 170 -9.74 8.68 15.49
N ALA A 171 -10.30 9.66 14.79
CA ALA A 171 -10.16 11.07 15.16
C ALA A 171 -10.78 11.38 16.53
N ALA A 172 -11.87 10.72 16.91
CA ALA A 172 -12.52 10.87 18.21
C ALA A 172 -11.76 10.17 19.35
N VAL A 173 -11.19 9.00 19.10
CA VAL A 173 -10.37 8.25 20.08
C VAL A 173 -9.04 8.95 20.33
N ASP A 174 -8.38 9.47 19.29
CA ASP A 174 -7.17 10.30 19.44
C ASP A 174 -7.47 11.64 20.14
N ALA A 175 -8.72 12.12 20.08
CA ALA A 175 -9.20 13.27 20.86
C ALA A 175 -9.66 12.90 22.29
N GLY A 176 -9.57 11.63 22.71
CA GLY A 176 -9.97 11.17 24.04
C GLY A 176 -11.49 11.12 24.28
N VAL A 177 -12.31 11.16 23.23
CA VAL A 177 -13.77 11.14 23.32
C VAL A 177 -14.28 9.72 23.04
N ALA A 178 -14.71 9.01 24.07
CA ALA A 178 -15.33 7.69 23.91
C ALA A 178 -16.70 7.82 23.20
N PRO A 179 -17.04 6.93 22.24
CA PRO A 179 -18.34 6.97 21.60
C PRO A 179 -19.43 6.54 22.59
N GLN A 180 -20.40 7.43 22.83
CA GLN A 180 -21.64 7.07 23.52
C GLN A 180 -22.48 6.23 22.56
N ALA A 181 -22.50 4.91 22.77
CA ALA A 181 -23.51 4.07 22.16
C ALA A 181 -24.89 4.58 22.60
N ALA A 182 -25.69 5.05 21.65
CA ALA A 182 -27.05 5.50 21.87
C ALA A 182 -27.89 4.35 22.45
N LEU A 183 -28.12 4.40 23.76
CA LEU A 183 -29.16 3.61 24.42
C LEU A 183 -30.51 4.18 23.99
N VAL A 184 -31.13 3.53 23.01
CA VAL A 184 -32.54 3.70 22.68
C VAL A 184 -33.36 3.11 23.83
N PRO A 185 -34.24 3.86 24.52
CA PRO A 185 -35.17 3.25 25.46
C PRO A 185 -36.30 2.60 24.67
N ALA A 186 -36.35 1.27 24.69
CA ALA A 186 -37.51 0.52 24.20
C ALA A 186 -38.67 0.70 25.20
N ALA A 187 -39.71 1.40 24.76
CA ALA A 187 -41.01 1.42 25.43
C ALA A 187 -41.80 0.15 25.06
N ALA A 188 -42.18 -0.66 26.06
CA ALA A 188 -43.31 -1.59 25.95
C ALA A 188 -43.82 -2.00 27.36
N PRO A 189 -45.07 -2.47 27.49
CA PRO A 189 -45.97 -2.01 28.55
C PRO A 189 -46.13 -2.94 29.76
N LEU A 190 -46.79 -2.36 30.77
CA LEU A 190 -47.22 -2.88 32.06
C LEU A 190 -47.80 -4.31 32.01
N ARG A 191 -47.36 -5.15 32.96
CA ARG A 191 -48.11 -6.31 33.44
C ARG A 191 -48.19 -6.28 34.96
N ALA A 192 -49.43 -6.23 35.46
CA ALA A 192 -49.77 -6.17 36.87
C ALA A 192 -49.36 -7.46 37.60
N SER A 193 -48.74 -7.31 38.77
CA SER A 193 -48.81 -8.28 39.85
C SER A 193 -48.67 -7.54 41.18
N GLY A 194 -49.57 -7.90 42.09
CA GLY A 194 -49.88 -7.13 43.29
C GLY A 194 -48.67 -6.87 44.17
N TYR A 195 -48.56 -5.61 44.60
CA TYR A 195 -47.72 -5.26 45.72
C TYR A 195 -48.58 -4.63 46.81
N ARG A 196 -48.45 -5.23 47.99
CA ARG A 196 -49.12 -4.92 49.24
C ARG A 196 -48.54 -3.63 49.79
N GLU A 197 -49.40 -2.68 50.11
CA GLU A 197 -49.07 -1.43 50.82
C GLU A 197 -48.28 -1.72 52.11
N PRO A 198 -47.20 -0.98 52.37
CA PRO A 198 -46.92 -0.55 53.74
C PRO A 198 -47.07 0.97 53.80
N SER A 199 -48.00 1.41 54.64
CA SER A 199 -48.19 2.80 55.02
C SER A 199 -46.92 3.35 55.66
N ASN A 200 -46.06 3.99 54.88
CA ASN A 200 -44.99 4.86 55.36
C ASN A 200 -44.95 6.08 54.45
N VAL A 201 -45.77 7.09 54.78
CA VAL A 201 -45.66 8.42 54.17
C VAL A 201 -44.41 9.08 54.77
N VAL A 202 -43.29 8.97 54.06
CA VAL A 202 -42.13 9.83 54.30
C VAL A 202 -42.41 11.13 53.54
N SER A 203 -42.83 12.17 54.26
CA SER A 203 -42.87 13.53 53.72
C SER A 203 -41.44 13.97 53.40
N VAL A 204 -41.06 13.92 52.13
CA VAL A 204 -39.82 14.54 51.65
C VAL A 204 -40.06 16.05 51.61
N PRO A 205 -39.31 16.87 52.37
CA PRO A 205 -39.46 18.32 52.30
C PRO A 205 -39.07 18.77 50.88
N VAL A 206 -40.01 19.44 50.20
CA VAL A 206 -39.72 20.15 48.96
C VAL A 206 -38.70 21.24 49.31
N PRO A 207 -37.48 21.24 48.71
CA PRO A 207 -36.51 22.27 48.99
C PRO A 207 -37.09 23.64 48.59
N PRO A 208 -36.80 24.72 49.33
CA PRO A 208 -37.26 26.04 48.95
C PRO A 208 -36.79 26.36 47.53
N SER A 209 -37.65 27.02 46.73
CA SER A 209 -37.28 27.49 45.41
C SER A 209 -36.00 28.31 45.52
N ALA A 210 -34.93 27.85 44.87
CA ALA A 210 -33.72 28.65 44.77
C ALA A 210 -34.12 30.02 44.17
N PRO A 211 -33.63 31.14 44.73
CA PRO A 211 -34.01 32.46 44.24
C PRO A 211 -33.70 32.51 42.74
N SER A 212 -34.64 33.00 41.93
CA SER A 212 -34.56 33.02 40.45
C SER A 212 -33.23 33.53 39.90
N TYR A 213 -32.55 34.39 40.67
CA TYR A 213 -31.21 34.90 40.41
C TYR A 213 -30.10 33.81 40.31
N THR A 214 -30.11 32.77 41.15
CA THR A 214 -29.07 31.72 41.10
C THR A 214 -29.25 30.79 39.89
N ALA A 215 -30.50 30.53 39.49
CA ALA A 215 -30.79 29.78 38.28
C ALA A 215 -30.38 30.58 37.03
N GLN A 216 -30.69 31.89 36.99
CA GLN A 216 -30.29 32.75 35.89
C GLN A 216 -28.76 32.84 35.73
N ARG A 217 -28.01 33.00 36.83
CA ARG A 217 -26.54 33.03 36.79
C ARG A 217 -25.94 31.74 36.22
N ALA A 218 -26.55 30.58 36.51
CA ALA A 218 -26.11 29.31 35.95
C ALA A 218 -26.36 29.20 34.44
N VAL A 219 -27.47 29.75 33.95
CA VAL A 219 -27.77 29.86 32.51
C VAL A 219 -26.76 30.80 31.85
N ASP A 220 -26.55 32.00 32.39
CA ASP A 220 -25.61 32.98 31.84
C ASP A 220 -24.17 32.44 31.78
N ALA A 221 -23.75 31.68 32.82
CA ALA A 221 -22.46 31.01 32.83
C ALA A 221 -22.34 29.94 31.74
N ARG A 222 -23.41 29.17 31.50
CA ARG A 222 -23.45 28.16 30.46
C ARG A 222 -23.45 28.76 29.06
N ASP A 223 -24.16 29.86 28.86
CA ASP A 223 -24.16 30.59 27.59
C ASP A 223 -22.77 31.17 27.30
N ALA A 224 -22.04 31.63 28.32
CA ALA A 224 -20.65 32.06 28.17
C ALA A 224 -19.70 30.89 27.79
N GLU A 225 -19.88 29.71 28.39
CA GLU A 225 -19.13 28.50 28.02
C GLU A 225 -19.40 28.07 26.57
N ILE A 226 -20.66 28.16 26.13
CA ILE A 226 -21.06 27.84 24.75
C ILE A 226 -20.42 28.83 23.77
N ALA A 227 -20.47 30.13 24.07
CA ALA A 227 -19.87 31.16 23.21
C ALA A 227 -18.35 30.98 23.05
N ASP A 228 -17.66 30.57 24.12
CA ASP A 228 -16.23 30.28 24.11
C ASP A 228 -15.91 28.98 23.33
N ALA A 229 -16.75 27.96 23.46
CA ALA A 229 -16.66 26.75 22.63
C ALA A 229 -16.85 27.05 21.14
N ASP A 230 -17.84 27.88 20.78
CA ASP A 230 -18.09 28.32 19.40
C ASP A 230 -16.94 29.16 18.84
N ALA A 231 -16.27 29.96 19.67
CA ALA A 231 -15.07 30.68 19.27
C ALA A 231 -13.92 29.70 18.94
N ARG A 232 -13.71 28.66 19.75
CA ARG A 232 -12.71 27.61 19.47
C ARG A 232 -13.02 26.84 18.18
N VAL A 233 -14.28 26.45 17.97
CA VAL A 233 -14.69 25.75 16.73
C VAL A 233 -14.41 26.61 15.50
N ARG A 234 -14.70 27.92 15.55
CA ARG A 234 -14.37 28.84 14.46
C ARG A 234 -12.86 28.95 14.20
N GLN A 235 -12.04 28.99 15.25
CA GLN A 235 -10.58 28.98 15.10
C GLN A 235 -10.07 27.67 14.49
N MET A 236 -10.62 26.53 14.90
CA MET A 236 -10.27 25.24 14.31
C MET A 236 -10.66 25.17 12.83
N ALA A 237 -11.87 25.62 12.48
CA ALA A 237 -12.32 25.67 11.09
C ALA A 237 -11.41 26.53 10.21
N ALA A 238 -10.93 27.67 10.70
CA ALA A 238 -9.96 28.51 10.00
C ALA A 238 -8.63 27.78 9.75
N LYS A 239 -8.11 27.05 10.74
CA LYS A 239 -6.89 26.23 10.57
C LYS A 239 -7.11 25.08 9.59
N VAL A 240 -8.28 24.45 9.59
CA VAL A 240 -8.59 23.40 8.59
C VAL A 240 -8.56 23.97 7.18
N ALA A 241 -9.08 25.18 6.96
CA ALA A 241 -9.03 25.83 5.65
C ALA A 241 -7.57 26.09 5.20
N GLU A 242 -6.70 26.55 6.11
CA GLU A 242 -5.27 26.72 5.84
C GLU A 242 -4.58 25.40 5.44
N TYR A 243 -4.88 24.30 6.15
CA TYR A 243 -4.34 22.98 5.80
C TYR A 243 -4.85 22.46 4.46
N GLN A 244 -6.11 22.77 4.09
CA GLN A 244 -6.65 22.40 2.78
C GLN A 244 -5.91 23.11 1.65
N GLU A 245 -5.58 24.40 1.80
CA GLU A 245 -4.76 25.13 0.82
C GLU A 245 -3.37 24.49 0.68
N ALA A 246 -2.73 24.13 1.80
CA ALA A 246 -1.45 23.42 1.78
C ALA A 246 -1.53 22.06 1.06
N ASP A 247 -2.60 21.27 1.28
CA ASP A 247 -2.79 19.98 0.58
C ASP A 247 -2.91 20.17 -0.94
N THR A 248 -3.63 21.21 -1.41
CA THR A 248 -3.72 21.50 -2.84
C THR A 248 -2.36 21.85 -3.47
N ALA A 249 -1.50 22.56 -2.74
CA ALA A 249 -0.14 22.85 -3.17
C ALA A 249 0.70 21.57 -3.28
N VAL A 250 0.63 20.69 -2.28
CA VAL A 250 1.33 19.39 -2.26
C VAL A 250 0.89 18.52 -3.44
N ARG A 251 -0.41 18.41 -3.72
CA ARG A 251 -0.94 17.68 -4.89
C ARG A 251 -0.46 18.24 -6.21
N THR A 252 -0.34 19.56 -6.31
CA THR A 252 0.19 20.21 -7.52
C THR A 252 1.67 19.89 -7.71
N MET A 253 2.46 19.89 -6.63
CA MET A 253 3.88 19.51 -6.69
C MET A 253 4.07 18.03 -7.01
N SER A 254 3.26 17.13 -6.43
CA SER A 254 3.34 15.69 -6.71
C SER A 254 3.02 15.38 -8.19
N ALA A 255 2.03 16.06 -8.78
CA ALA A 255 1.74 15.96 -10.21
C ALA A 255 2.93 16.41 -11.09
N LYS A 256 3.64 17.48 -10.69
CA LYS A 256 4.87 17.92 -11.39
C LYS A 256 5.98 16.87 -11.28
N VAL A 257 6.18 16.27 -10.11
CA VAL A 257 7.18 15.21 -9.91
C VAL A 257 6.86 13.98 -10.77
N ALA A 258 5.60 13.55 -10.82
CA ALA A 258 5.17 12.44 -11.67
C ALA A 258 5.45 12.72 -13.16
N LYS A 259 5.19 13.95 -13.63
CA LYS A 259 5.53 14.37 -14.99
C LYS A 259 7.04 14.29 -15.27
N MET A 260 7.87 14.81 -14.37
CA MET A 260 9.33 14.76 -14.50
C MET A 260 9.87 13.32 -14.51
N GLN A 261 9.32 12.45 -13.66
CA GLN A 261 9.67 11.02 -13.67
C GLN A 261 9.32 10.35 -15.00
N GLY A 262 8.15 10.65 -15.57
CA GLY A 262 7.76 10.17 -16.89
C GLY A 262 8.66 10.67 -18.03
N GLU A 263 9.15 11.91 -17.94
CA GLU A 263 10.14 12.45 -18.88
C GLU A 263 11.51 11.78 -18.74
N LEU A 264 11.98 11.57 -17.50
CA LEU A 264 13.22 10.85 -17.23
C LEU A 264 13.16 9.40 -17.73
N ALA A 265 12.04 8.70 -17.51
CA ALA A 265 11.84 7.35 -18.02
C ALA A 265 11.89 7.31 -19.55
N ARG A 266 11.23 8.27 -20.23
CA ARG A 266 11.31 8.41 -21.70
C ARG A 266 12.73 8.72 -22.18
N ALA A 267 13.47 9.57 -21.47
CA ALA A 267 14.86 9.87 -21.77
C ALA A 267 15.78 8.65 -21.60
N LYS A 268 15.61 7.88 -20.52
CA LYS A 268 16.31 6.61 -20.29
C LYS A 268 15.99 5.59 -21.39
N ALA A 269 14.72 5.46 -21.77
CA ALA A 269 14.30 4.57 -22.85
C ALA A 269 14.92 4.96 -24.21
N ARG A 270 14.95 6.27 -24.53
CA ARG A 270 15.64 6.79 -25.73
C ARG A 270 17.15 6.48 -25.68
N ARG A 271 17.79 6.68 -24.53
CA ARG A 271 19.22 6.37 -24.34
C ARG A 271 19.51 4.88 -24.44
N SER A 272 18.66 4.02 -23.89
CA SER A 272 18.81 2.56 -24.01
C SER A 272 18.56 2.07 -25.44
N ALA A 273 17.62 2.69 -26.16
CA ALA A 273 17.40 2.40 -27.57
C ALA A 273 18.59 2.84 -28.43
N ALA A 274 19.24 3.96 -28.10
CA ALA A 274 20.48 4.40 -28.73
C ALA A 274 21.69 3.52 -28.35
N ALA A 275 21.69 2.94 -27.15
CA ALA A 275 22.75 2.04 -26.68
C ALA A 275 22.64 0.60 -27.26
N ALA A 276 21.49 0.20 -27.78
CA ALA A 276 21.33 -1.04 -28.55
C ALA A 276 21.82 -0.83 -29.99
N GLY A 277 23.12 -0.60 -30.12
CA GLY A 277 23.76 0.00 -31.29
C GLY A 277 24.03 -0.93 -32.46
N TRP A 278 23.42 -2.12 -32.54
CA TRP A 278 23.69 -3.06 -33.64
C TRP A 278 22.41 -3.55 -34.30
N ARG A 279 22.42 -3.60 -35.63
CA ARG A 279 21.37 -4.18 -36.46
C ARG A 279 21.99 -5.17 -37.43
N VAL A 280 21.16 -6.04 -37.96
CA VAL A 280 21.55 -6.97 -39.02
C VAL A 280 20.84 -6.56 -40.29
N GLN A 281 21.58 -6.38 -41.37
CA GLN A 281 21.08 -6.11 -42.71
C GLN A 281 21.22 -7.36 -43.57
N PHE A 282 20.11 -7.84 -44.12
CA PHE A 282 20.08 -9.07 -44.92
C PHE A 282 20.21 -8.81 -46.42
N ALA A 283 19.59 -7.74 -46.91
CA ALA A 283 19.56 -7.43 -48.33
C ALA A 283 19.19 -5.97 -48.60
N ALA A 284 19.34 -5.54 -49.85
CA ALA A 284 18.99 -4.21 -50.33
C ALA A 284 18.23 -4.34 -51.66
N PHE A 285 17.10 -3.63 -51.79
CA PHE A 285 16.21 -3.72 -52.95
C PHE A 285 15.80 -2.33 -53.43
N ARG A 286 15.43 -2.21 -54.71
CA ARG A 286 14.96 -0.91 -55.28
C ARG A 286 13.57 -0.50 -54.76
N THR A 287 12.75 -1.46 -54.37
CA THR A 287 11.36 -1.22 -53.95
C THR A 287 11.04 -1.87 -52.61
N ASP A 288 10.17 -1.23 -51.84
CA ASP A 288 9.70 -1.72 -50.55
C ASP A 288 8.92 -3.03 -50.66
N ARG A 289 8.16 -3.20 -51.76
CA ARG A 289 7.40 -4.42 -52.04
C ARG A 289 8.30 -5.66 -52.12
N VAL A 290 9.42 -5.56 -52.84
CA VAL A 290 10.38 -6.67 -52.99
C VAL A 290 11.08 -6.95 -51.66
N ALA A 291 11.42 -5.91 -50.91
CA ALA A 291 12.04 -6.03 -49.59
C ALA A 291 11.14 -6.80 -48.59
N ARG A 292 9.84 -6.48 -48.54
CA ARG A 292 8.88 -7.19 -47.69
C ARG A 292 8.61 -8.62 -48.15
N GLN A 293 8.55 -8.85 -49.46
CA GLN A 293 8.41 -10.20 -50.01
C GLN A 293 9.63 -11.06 -49.64
N TYR A 294 10.83 -10.50 -49.75
CA TYR A 294 12.05 -11.17 -49.33
C TYR A 294 12.03 -11.54 -47.85
N TRP A 295 11.58 -10.64 -46.95
CA TRP A 295 11.46 -10.95 -45.53
C TRP A 295 10.49 -12.11 -45.25
N ARG A 296 9.34 -12.15 -45.94
CA ARG A 296 8.39 -13.26 -45.82
C ARG A 296 9.03 -14.58 -46.25
N THR A 297 9.68 -14.62 -47.42
CA THR A 297 10.38 -15.82 -47.88
C THR A 297 11.53 -16.23 -46.93
N LEU A 298 12.26 -15.26 -46.39
CA LEU A 298 13.36 -15.49 -45.47
C LEU A 298 12.88 -16.12 -44.16
N THR A 299 11.78 -15.61 -43.60
CA THR A 299 11.18 -16.14 -42.36
C THR A 299 10.53 -17.51 -42.56
N THR A 300 9.97 -17.80 -43.75
CA THR A 300 9.54 -19.17 -44.10
C THR A 300 10.70 -20.16 -44.12
N LYS A 301 11.85 -19.76 -44.69
CA LYS A 301 13.06 -20.61 -44.73
C LYS A 301 13.78 -20.69 -43.38
N ARG A 302 13.62 -19.68 -42.53
CA ARG A 302 14.25 -19.56 -41.22
C ARG A 302 13.25 -19.03 -40.19
N PRO A 303 12.45 -19.93 -39.59
CA PRO A 303 11.43 -19.55 -38.62
C PRO A 303 11.98 -18.80 -37.39
N SER A 304 13.24 -19.03 -37.02
CA SER A 304 13.90 -18.29 -35.94
C SER A 304 13.98 -16.78 -36.16
N LEU A 305 13.90 -16.32 -37.42
CA LEU A 305 13.86 -14.90 -37.77
C LEU A 305 12.44 -14.31 -37.69
N ALA A 306 11.39 -15.13 -37.64
CA ALA A 306 10.01 -14.66 -37.60
C ALA A 306 9.68 -13.91 -36.29
N ALA A 307 10.37 -14.25 -35.20
CA ALA A 307 10.25 -13.56 -33.91
C ALA A 307 10.89 -12.16 -33.92
N LEU A 308 11.64 -11.80 -34.96
CA LEU A 308 12.30 -10.50 -35.08
C LEU A 308 11.39 -9.50 -35.79
N THR A 309 11.38 -8.25 -35.32
CA THR A 309 10.67 -7.16 -36.01
C THR A 309 11.50 -6.63 -37.18
N PRO A 310 11.03 -6.78 -38.44
CA PRO A 310 11.75 -6.25 -39.59
C PRO A 310 11.65 -4.72 -39.67
N ARG A 311 12.67 -4.09 -40.26
CA ARG A 311 12.68 -2.70 -40.67
C ARG A 311 13.12 -2.56 -42.11
N PHE A 312 12.56 -1.55 -42.78
CA PHE A 312 12.77 -1.27 -44.19
C PHE A 312 13.26 0.17 -44.43
N PRO A 313 14.43 0.58 -43.89
CA PRO A 313 14.92 1.93 -44.10
C PRO A 313 15.27 2.16 -45.57
N ARG A 314 14.95 3.35 -46.09
CA ARG A 314 15.22 3.77 -47.46
C ARG A 314 16.41 4.73 -47.46
N SER A 315 17.41 4.46 -48.29
CA SER A 315 18.52 5.39 -48.55
C SER A 315 18.06 6.59 -49.38
N SER A 316 18.85 7.66 -49.33
CA SER A 316 18.71 8.82 -50.22
C SER A 316 18.80 8.46 -51.71
N LYS A 317 19.50 7.37 -52.05
CA LYS A 317 19.58 6.82 -53.42
C LYS A 317 18.39 5.93 -53.81
N GLY A 318 17.33 5.90 -53.01
CA GLY A 318 16.09 5.16 -53.30
C GLY A 318 16.14 3.64 -53.06
N VAL A 319 17.22 3.12 -52.48
CA VAL A 319 17.36 1.69 -52.12
C VAL A 319 16.75 1.44 -50.74
N THR A 320 15.86 0.45 -50.63
CA THR A 320 15.28 -0.04 -49.38
C THR A 320 16.07 -1.23 -48.84
N PHE A 321 16.57 -1.13 -47.62
CA PHE A 321 17.30 -2.22 -46.95
C PHE A 321 16.34 -3.10 -46.15
N VAL A 322 16.67 -4.39 -45.99
CA VAL A 322 15.97 -5.29 -45.07
C VAL A 322 16.83 -5.46 -43.84
N GLN A 323 16.36 -4.96 -42.70
CA GLN A 323 17.09 -5.00 -41.44
C GLN A 323 16.27 -5.62 -40.31
N ALA A 324 16.94 -6.22 -39.32
CA ALA A 324 16.35 -6.64 -38.05
C ALA A 324 17.19 -6.15 -36.87
N GLY A 325 16.56 -5.99 -35.70
CA GLY A 325 17.15 -5.42 -34.49
C GLY A 325 16.36 -4.19 -33.97
N PRO A 326 16.79 -3.57 -32.87
CA PRO A 326 18.18 -3.44 -32.43
C PRO A 326 18.66 -4.57 -31.50
N TYR A 327 19.96 -4.82 -31.53
CA TYR A 327 20.68 -5.78 -30.68
C TYR A 327 21.66 -5.04 -29.76
N ARG A 328 21.77 -5.51 -28.52
CA ARG A 328 22.65 -4.92 -27.50
C ARG A 328 24.14 -5.12 -27.79
N THR A 329 24.51 -6.26 -28.39
CA THR A 329 25.91 -6.62 -28.62
C THR A 329 26.14 -7.04 -30.07
N VAL A 330 27.34 -6.78 -30.58
CA VAL A 330 27.74 -7.21 -31.93
C VAL A 330 27.76 -8.74 -32.04
N ALA A 331 28.09 -9.43 -30.94
CA ALA A 331 28.12 -10.88 -30.87
C ALA A 331 26.73 -11.48 -31.11
N PHE A 332 25.69 -10.92 -30.48
CA PHE A 332 24.32 -11.37 -30.70
C PHE A 332 23.86 -11.08 -32.13
N ALA A 333 24.18 -9.89 -32.66
CA ALA A 333 23.88 -9.56 -34.06
C ALA A 333 24.57 -10.52 -35.05
N ARG A 334 25.82 -10.92 -34.78
CA ARG A 334 26.53 -11.94 -35.58
C ARG A 334 25.92 -13.33 -35.44
N ALA A 335 25.44 -13.70 -34.24
CA ALA A 335 24.75 -14.96 -34.02
C ALA A 335 23.45 -15.05 -34.82
N VAL A 336 22.71 -13.94 -34.98
CA VAL A 336 21.52 -13.86 -35.86
C VAL A 336 21.89 -14.12 -37.32
N CYS A 337 23.10 -13.73 -37.76
CA CYS A 337 23.63 -14.08 -39.07
C CYS A 337 24.08 -15.55 -39.19
N GLY A 338 24.12 -16.32 -38.09
CA GLY A 338 24.61 -17.70 -38.06
C GLY A 338 23.99 -18.59 -39.15
N GLY A 339 24.82 -19.10 -40.05
CA GLY A 339 24.44 -19.96 -41.16
C GLY A 339 23.90 -19.25 -42.42
N LEU A 340 23.90 -17.91 -42.46
CA LEU A 340 23.79 -17.16 -43.72
C LEU A 340 25.19 -16.91 -44.28
N LYS A 341 25.33 -16.88 -45.61
CA LYS A 341 26.58 -16.44 -46.25
C LYS A 341 26.88 -14.99 -45.81
N ALA A 342 28.16 -14.65 -45.60
CA ALA A 342 28.57 -13.31 -45.16
C ALA A 342 28.11 -12.19 -46.12
N THR A 343 27.90 -12.49 -47.39
CA THR A 343 27.34 -11.56 -48.39
C THR A 343 25.84 -11.34 -48.27
N ALA A 344 25.13 -12.19 -47.53
CA ALA A 344 23.68 -12.15 -47.31
C ALA A 344 23.29 -11.67 -45.90
N CYS A 345 24.26 -11.33 -45.05
CA CYS A 345 23.99 -10.87 -43.69
C CYS A 345 25.15 -10.03 -43.15
N ILE A 346 24.91 -8.73 -42.96
CA ILE A 346 25.90 -7.75 -42.52
C ILE A 346 25.44 -7.14 -41.21
N VAL A 347 26.32 -7.08 -40.21
CA VAL A 347 26.06 -6.38 -38.95
C VAL A 347 26.43 -4.91 -39.13
N VAL A 348 25.45 -4.02 -38.93
CA VAL A 348 25.58 -2.58 -39.08
C VAL A 348 25.33 -1.89 -37.75
N LYS A 349 26.00 -0.76 -37.51
CA LYS A 349 25.71 0.06 -36.33
C LYS A 349 24.35 0.75 -36.52
N ALA A 350 23.49 0.64 -35.52
CA ALA A 350 22.10 1.11 -35.53
C ALA A 350 21.97 2.63 -35.47
#